data_AF-A0A1H7YDA6-F1
#
_entry.id   AF-A0A1H7YDA6-F1
#
_cell.length_a   1.000
_cell.length_b   1.000
_cell.length_c   1.000
_cell.angle_alpha   90.00
_cell.angle_beta   90.00
_cell.angle_gamma   90.00
#
_symmetry.space_group_name_H-M   'P 1'
#
loop_
_entity.id
_entity.type
_entity.pdbx_description
1 polymer ?
#
loop_
_entity_poly.entity_id
_entity_poly.type
_entity_poly.pdbx_seq_one_letter_code
_entity_poly.pdbx_strand_id
1 'polypeptide(L)'
;MMKKTAIALICSMVLVAGCGSAENPFTQDNNVEENTENIETIDEEEVAEAATAQASVETMDENTEDPEADMAKASVLPAYEYPGPELFYSVLYQYIIDECGQHFEKADVGIPCLNIVAEDESDKNDIKVWGDFWYYNYELNGDTLEMVSGGSFPGCIHIKSTDEGYEVTEFEMVEDGSDYTPTAKKIFGKHYDEFTKMNEDTEAKEKTRAQIIANYVAANNLEITQYKDYGWEPVKLPEENIDSFYSTLD
;
A
#
# COMPACT_ATOMS: atom_id res chain seq x y z
N MET A 1 -13.28 -10.35 -31.58
CA MET A 1 -11.83 -10.08 -31.43
C MET A 1 -11.68 -8.69 -30.82
N MET A 2 -11.53 -8.61 -29.49
CA MET A 2 -11.21 -7.35 -28.82
C MET A 2 -9.69 -7.22 -28.72
N LYS A 3 -9.17 -6.04 -29.05
CA LYS A 3 -7.74 -5.73 -28.94
C LYS A 3 -7.47 -5.39 -27.47
N LYS A 4 -6.63 -6.18 -26.80
CA LYS A 4 -6.06 -5.80 -25.50
C LYS A 4 -4.95 -4.79 -25.77
N THR A 5 -5.13 -3.56 -25.31
CA THR A 5 -4.07 -2.54 -25.31
C THR A 5 -3.34 -2.67 -23.97
N ALA A 6 -2.06 -3.06 -24.00
CA ALA A 6 -1.25 -3.10 -22.79
C ALA A 6 -0.78 -1.68 -22.44
N ILE A 7 -1.11 -1.20 -21.23
CA ILE A 7 -0.51 -0.01 -20.65
C ILE A 7 0.70 -0.48 -19.83
N ALA A 8 1.88 0.07 -20.14
CA ALA A 8 3.11 -0.23 -19.42
C ALA A 8 3.35 0.85 -18.37
N LEU A 9 3.10 0.53 -17.10
CA LEU A 9 3.44 1.41 -15.97
C LEU A 9 4.93 1.22 -15.63
N ILE A 10 5.67 2.33 -15.52
CA ILE A 10 7.10 2.32 -15.21
C ILE A 10 7.27 2.61 -13.72
N CYS A 11 7.43 1.55 -12.90
CA CYS A 11 7.78 1.69 -11.49
C CYS A 11 9.13 2.41 -11.33
N SER A 12 9.07 3.68 -10.92
CA SER A 12 10.25 4.50 -10.65
C SER A 12 10.64 4.38 -9.18
N MET A 13 11.63 3.54 -8.88
CA MET A 13 12.23 3.46 -7.54
C MET A 13 12.96 4.77 -7.22
N VAL A 14 12.44 5.54 -6.26
CA VAL A 14 13.11 6.75 -5.77
C VAL A 14 14.16 6.37 -4.72
N LEU A 15 15.42 6.32 -5.14
CA LEU A 15 16.56 6.22 -4.23
C LEU A 15 16.81 7.58 -3.56
N VAL A 16 16.41 7.74 -2.30
CA VAL A 16 16.78 8.90 -1.48
C VAL A 16 18.16 8.68 -0.87
N ALA A 17 19.20 9.14 -1.58
CA ALA A 17 20.53 9.31 -0.99
C ALA A 17 20.56 10.62 -0.20
N GLY A 18 20.58 10.54 1.13
CA GLY A 18 20.68 11.72 1.99
C GLY A 18 22.13 12.17 2.22
N CYS A 19 22.40 13.49 2.20
CA CYS A 19 23.48 14.09 2.98
C CYS A 19 23.39 15.64 3.05
N GLY A 20 23.62 16.20 4.25
CA GLY A 20 24.29 17.49 4.45
C GLY A 20 23.48 18.78 4.29
N SER A 21 23.21 19.45 5.42
CA SER A 21 22.72 20.85 5.44
C SER A 21 23.86 21.88 5.38
N ALA A 22 23.62 22.96 4.61
CA ALA A 22 24.17 24.33 4.78
C ALA A 22 25.72 24.51 4.62
N GLU A 23 26.29 25.65 4.21
CA GLU A 23 25.80 27.03 3.98
C GLU A 23 26.39 27.62 2.66
N ASN A 24 25.86 28.77 2.22
CA ASN A 24 26.36 29.63 1.12
C ASN A 24 26.71 31.02 1.74
N PRO A 25 27.32 32.02 1.07
CA PRO A 25 27.94 32.06 -0.26
C PRO A 25 29.30 32.84 -0.33
N PHE A 26 30.00 32.79 -1.47
CA PHE A 26 30.75 33.97 -1.96
C PHE A 26 30.91 34.01 -3.50
N THR A 27 30.98 35.22 -4.05
CA THR A 27 31.08 35.59 -5.49
C THR A 27 32.45 35.25 -6.10
N GLN A 28 32.66 35.08 -7.42
CA GLN A 28 32.49 36.12 -8.45
C GLN A 28 32.76 35.63 -9.91
N ASP A 29 32.06 36.24 -10.89
CA ASP A 29 32.45 36.61 -12.27
C ASP A 29 33.28 35.71 -13.26
N ASN A 30 32.65 35.51 -14.45
CA ASN A 30 33.17 35.71 -15.83
C ASN A 30 34.17 34.74 -16.54
N ASN A 31 33.60 34.02 -17.52
CA ASN A 31 33.86 34.13 -18.98
C ASN A 31 35.10 33.47 -19.67
N VAL A 32 34.80 32.44 -20.50
CA VAL A 32 35.32 32.16 -21.88
C VAL A 32 36.72 31.52 -22.10
N GLU A 33 36.78 30.76 -23.22
CA GLU A 33 37.92 30.06 -23.89
C GLU A 33 38.51 28.85 -23.13
N GLU A 34 38.28 27.62 -23.57
CA GLU A 34 38.78 26.95 -24.80
C GLU A 34 40.31 26.78 -24.80
N ASN A 35 40.80 25.59 -24.43
CA ASN A 35 41.83 24.96 -25.24
C ASN A 35 41.83 23.41 -25.14
N THR A 36 42.02 22.86 -26.33
CA THR A 36 42.22 21.49 -26.79
C THR A 36 43.43 20.75 -26.22
N GLU A 37 43.41 19.42 -26.46
CA GLU A 37 44.59 18.52 -26.55
C GLU A 37 45.32 18.12 -25.23
N ASN A 38 45.89 16.92 -25.08
CA ASN A 38 46.14 15.86 -26.07
C ASN A 38 46.01 14.42 -25.53
N ILE A 39 46.00 13.45 -26.45
CA ILE A 39 45.92 11.99 -26.22
C ILE A 39 47.32 11.36 -26.29
N GLU A 40 47.61 10.36 -25.44
CA GLU A 40 48.49 9.19 -25.66
C GLU A 40 48.37 8.31 -24.38
N THR A 41 47.74 7.13 -24.29
CA THR A 41 47.87 5.79 -24.94
C THR A 41 49.17 5.02 -24.67
N ILE A 42 49.06 3.68 -24.57
CA ILE A 42 50.11 2.62 -24.51
C ILE A 42 50.72 2.37 -23.10
N ASP A 43 50.88 1.14 -22.58
CA ASP A 43 50.27 -0.18 -22.87
C ASP A 43 50.48 -1.16 -21.68
N GLU A 44 49.80 -2.32 -21.76
CA GLU A 44 50.04 -3.67 -21.21
C GLU A 44 51.26 -3.97 -20.27
N GLU A 45 51.03 -4.74 -19.18
CA GLU A 45 51.53 -6.15 -19.07
C GLU A 45 50.93 -6.95 -17.88
N GLU A 46 51.09 -8.30 -17.91
CA GLU A 46 50.68 -9.29 -16.89
C GLU A 46 51.83 -9.57 -15.85
N VAL A 47 51.89 -10.60 -14.97
CA VAL A 47 51.26 -11.93 -14.89
C VAL A 47 51.11 -12.41 -13.42
N ALA A 48 50.15 -13.31 -13.14
CA ALA A 48 50.26 -14.40 -12.13
C ALA A 48 50.40 -14.05 -10.61
N GLU A 49 50.34 -14.96 -9.63
CA GLU A 49 49.65 -16.25 -9.36
C GLU A 49 50.07 -16.68 -7.93
N ALA A 50 49.17 -17.20 -7.07
CA ALA A 50 49.55 -18.11 -5.96
C ALA A 50 48.33 -18.74 -5.22
N ALA A 51 48.38 -20.05 -5.00
CA ALA A 51 47.46 -20.81 -4.13
C ALA A 51 47.90 -20.73 -2.64
N THR A 52 47.19 -21.24 -1.62
CA THR A 52 46.92 -22.67 -1.36
C THR A 52 45.95 -22.87 -0.17
N ALA A 53 45.31 -24.04 -0.09
CA ALA A 53 44.21 -24.42 0.80
C ALA A 53 44.58 -24.85 2.25
N GLN A 54 43.54 -25.01 3.10
CA GLN A 54 43.51 -26.00 4.18
C GLN A 54 42.06 -26.49 4.44
N ALA A 55 41.90 -27.65 5.10
CA ALA A 55 40.67 -28.47 5.01
C ALA A 55 40.11 -28.99 6.36
N SER A 56 38.78 -29.23 6.37
CA SER A 56 38.00 -30.28 7.06
C SER A 56 38.28 -30.68 8.53
N VAL A 57 37.22 -30.76 9.36
CA VAL A 57 36.81 -31.94 10.20
C VAL A 57 35.29 -31.85 10.48
N GLU A 58 34.62 -33.01 10.64
CA GLU A 58 33.17 -33.17 10.89
C GLU A 58 32.76 -33.26 12.38
N THR A 59 31.47 -32.98 12.64
CA THR A 59 30.56 -33.51 13.68
C THR A 59 30.95 -33.49 15.17
N MET A 60 30.05 -32.92 15.98
CA MET A 60 29.56 -33.58 17.21
C MET A 60 28.07 -33.26 17.43
N ASP A 61 27.38 -34.24 18.01
CA ASP A 61 25.94 -34.31 18.27
C ASP A 61 25.66 -33.80 19.70
N GLU A 62 24.72 -32.87 19.87
CA GLU A 62 24.30 -32.39 21.19
C GLU A 62 22.77 -32.31 21.26
N ASN A 63 22.17 -33.39 21.74
CA ASN A 63 20.74 -33.54 21.97
C ASN A 63 20.33 -32.85 23.29
N THR A 64 20.02 -31.54 23.23
CA THR A 64 19.37 -30.79 24.31
C THR A 64 17.85 -30.75 24.11
N GLU A 65 17.10 -31.11 25.15
CA GLU A 65 15.65 -30.99 25.20
C GLU A 65 15.23 -29.52 25.25
N ASP A 66 14.41 -29.08 24.30
CA ASP A 66 13.65 -27.83 24.38
C ASP A 66 12.16 -28.14 24.12
N PRO A 67 11.27 -27.98 25.11
CA PRO A 67 9.85 -28.26 24.99
C PRO A 67 9.00 -27.04 24.56
N GLU A 68 9.56 -26.06 23.82
CA GLU A 68 8.79 -24.93 23.24
C GLU A 68 8.77 -24.89 21.70
N ALA A 69 8.73 -26.07 21.05
CA ALA A 69 8.54 -26.21 19.61
C ALA A 69 7.09 -26.52 19.19
N ASP A 70 6.10 -25.73 19.66
CA ASP A 70 4.71 -25.81 19.18
C ASP A 70 4.03 -24.44 19.02
N MET A 71 4.73 -23.51 18.36
CA MET A 71 4.14 -22.31 17.72
C MET A 71 4.62 -22.21 16.26
N ALA A 72 4.40 -23.28 15.49
CA ALA A 72 4.67 -23.33 14.05
C ALA A 72 3.51 -23.96 13.25
N LYS A 73 2.27 -23.73 13.68
CA LYS A 73 1.19 -23.61 12.71
C LYS A 73 1.32 -22.21 12.09
N ALA A 74 1.70 -22.16 10.82
CA ALA A 74 1.34 -21.02 9.99
C ALA A 74 -0.18 -20.94 9.96
N SER A 75 -0.75 -20.07 10.81
CA SER A 75 -2.17 -19.78 10.80
C SER A 75 -2.45 -18.96 9.54
N VAL A 76 -2.81 -19.66 8.47
CA VAL A 76 -3.30 -19.02 7.25
C VAL A 76 -4.44 -18.10 7.65
N LEU A 77 -4.21 -16.80 7.54
CA LEU A 77 -5.21 -15.80 7.87
C LEU A 77 -6.41 -15.97 6.91
N PRO A 78 -7.65 -15.80 7.40
CA PRO A 78 -8.80 -15.66 6.52
C PRO A 78 -8.57 -14.55 5.51
N ALA A 79 -9.14 -14.70 4.30
CA ALA A 79 -9.24 -13.55 3.40
C ALA A 79 -10.11 -12.47 4.07
N TYR A 80 -9.85 -11.20 3.77
CA TYR A 80 -10.73 -10.14 4.26
C TYR A 80 -12.10 -10.26 3.62
N GLU A 81 -13.14 -10.35 4.44
CA GLU A 81 -14.54 -10.13 4.09
C GLU A 81 -15.04 -8.95 4.92
N TYR A 82 -15.84 -8.04 4.32
CA TYR A 82 -16.39 -6.90 5.07
C TYR A 82 -17.33 -7.41 6.18
N PRO A 83 -17.05 -7.11 7.47
CA PRO A 83 -17.74 -7.75 8.57
C PRO A 83 -19.08 -7.09 8.94
N GLY A 84 -19.34 -5.87 8.44
CA GLY A 84 -20.56 -5.12 8.75
C GLY A 84 -21.81 -5.65 8.04
N PRO A 85 -23.01 -5.28 8.52
CA PRO A 85 -24.29 -5.79 8.00
C PRO A 85 -24.68 -5.23 6.61
N GLU A 86 -24.02 -4.18 6.12
CA GLU A 86 -24.42 -3.48 4.90
C GLU A 86 -23.84 -4.12 3.63
N LEU A 87 -24.70 -4.81 2.87
CA LEU A 87 -24.37 -5.42 1.58
C LEU A 87 -23.69 -4.44 0.58
N PHE A 88 -24.01 -3.15 0.66
CA PHE A 88 -23.39 -2.10 -0.15
C PHE A 88 -21.87 -2.04 0.06
N TYR A 89 -21.42 -1.97 1.31
CA TYR A 89 -19.99 -1.96 1.64
C TYR A 89 -19.35 -3.33 1.38
N SER A 90 -20.06 -4.45 1.56
CA SER A 90 -19.54 -5.76 1.13
C SER A 90 -19.15 -5.77 -0.35
N VAL A 91 -20.01 -5.25 -1.23
CA VAL A 91 -19.74 -5.16 -2.69
C VAL A 91 -18.58 -4.20 -2.97
N LEU A 92 -18.55 -3.04 -2.30
CA LEU A 92 -17.50 -2.04 -2.50
C LEU A 92 -16.12 -2.54 -2.05
N TYR A 93 -16.03 -3.15 -0.87
CA TYR A 93 -14.80 -3.74 -0.34
C TYR A 93 -14.29 -4.89 -1.22
N GLN A 94 -15.18 -5.77 -1.68
CA GLN A 94 -14.82 -6.88 -2.57
C GLN A 94 -14.25 -6.35 -3.90
N TYR A 95 -14.83 -5.30 -4.46
CA TYR A 95 -14.33 -4.67 -5.68
C TYR A 95 -12.90 -4.11 -5.52
N ILE A 96 -12.59 -3.46 -4.38
CA ILE A 96 -11.21 -3.00 -4.09
C ILE A 96 -10.24 -4.19 -3.95
N ILE A 97 -10.67 -5.28 -3.33
CA ILE A 97 -9.84 -6.50 -3.21
C ILE A 97 -9.52 -7.09 -4.59
N ASP A 98 -10.52 -7.23 -5.45
CA ASP A 98 -10.36 -7.88 -6.75
C ASP A 98 -9.61 -6.98 -7.75
N GLU A 99 -9.99 -5.70 -7.87
CA GLU A 99 -9.46 -4.80 -8.91
C GLU A 99 -8.23 -4.00 -8.46
N CYS A 100 -8.11 -3.61 -7.19
CA CYS A 100 -6.92 -2.89 -6.69
C CYS A 100 -5.88 -3.85 -6.09
N GLY A 101 -6.31 -4.91 -5.40
CA GLY A 101 -5.42 -5.89 -4.77
C GLY A 101 -4.53 -6.66 -5.75
N GLN A 102 -4.99 -6.86 -7.01
CA GLN A 102 -4.21 -7.53 -8.07
C GLN A 102 -2.91 -6.81 -8.46
N HIS A 103 -2.71 -5.55 -8.07
CA HIS A 103 -1.50 -4.78 -8.36
C HIS A 103 -0.31 -5.10 -7.44
N PHE A 104 -0.51 -5.91 -6.40
CA PHE A 104 0.49 -6.22 -5.39
C PHE A 104 0.80 -7.72 -5.35
N GLU A 105 2.00 -8.07 -4.88
CA GLU A 105 2.30 -9.46 -4.54
C GLU A 105 1.47 -9.88 -3.31
N LYS A 106 1.13 -11.18 -3.22
CA LYS A 106 0.30 -11.69 -2.13
C LYS A 106 1.12 -11.81 -0.84
N ALA A 107 0.56 -11.30 0.26
CA ALA A 107 1.01 -11.57 1.62
C ALA A 107 0.01 -12.53 2.33
N ASP A 108 0.09 -12.65 3.67
CA ASP A 108 -0.82 -13.49 4.45
C ASP A 108 -2.26 -13.01 4.41
N VAL A 109 -2.48 -11.68 4.46
CA VAL A 109 -3.80 -11.06 4.28
C VAL A 109 -3.71 -9.73 3.53
N GLY A 110 -4.66 -9.49 2.64
CA GLY A 110 -4.93 -8.18 2.04
C GLY A 110 -6.17 -7.56 2.67
N ILE A 111 -6.04 -6.35 3.21
CA ILE A 111 -7.11 -5.60 3.88
C ILE A 111 -7.28 -4.26 3.17
N PRO A 112 -8.41 -4.03 2.48
CA PRO A 112 -8.73 -2.72 1.92
C PRO A 112 -9.14 -1.74 3.04
N CYS A 113 -8.91 -0.45 2.82
CA CYS A 113 -9.25 0.62 3.77
C CYS A 113 -9.87 1.80 3.01
N LEU A 114 -11.19 1.99 3.17
CA LEU A 114 -11.96 2.92 2.36
C LEU A 114 -12.22 4.21 3.13
N ASN A 115 -11.56 5.29 2.73
CA ASN A 115 -11.79 6.63 3.26
C ASN A 115 -12.78 7.36 2.34
N ILE A 116 -14.06 7.33 2.72
CA ILE A 116 -15.16 7.86 1.91
C ILE A 116 -15.29 9.36 2.17
N VAL A 117 -15.30 10.15 1.09
CA VAL A 117 -15.47 11.61 1.10
C VAL A 117 -16.93 11.99 1.00
N ALA A 118 -17.68 11.33 0.11
CA ALA A 118 -19.08 11.60 -0.15
C ALA A 118 -19.76 10.45 -0.88
N GLU A 119 -21.07 10.34 -0.69
CA GLU A 119 -21.94 9.43 -1.43
C GLU A 119 -23.12 10.21 -2.05
N ASP A 120 -23.54 9.83 -3.26
CA ASP A 120 -24.74 10.35 -3.92
C ASP A 120 -25.60 9.19 -4.43
N GLU A 121 -26.63 8.85 -3.65
CA GLU A 121 -27.60 7.80 -3.98
C GLU A 121 -28.82 8.30 -4.78
N SER A 122 -28.80 9.54 -5.30
CA SER A 122 -30.00 10.16 -5.89
C SER A 122 -30.48 9.50 -7.19
N ASP A 123 -29.60 8.81 -7.92
CA ASP A 123 -29.96 7.85 -8.97
C ASP A 123 -29.50 6.44 -8.58
N LYS A 124 -30.45 5.54 -8.31
CA LYS A 124 -30.17 4.15 -7.95
C LYS A 124 -29.58 3.31 -9.10
N ASN A 125 -29.48 3.85 -10.31
CA ASN A 125 -28.76 3.25 -11.44
C ASN A 125 -27.29 3.70 -11.55
N ASP A 126 -26.90 4.75 -10.84
CA ASP A 126 -25.59 5.43 -10.90
C ASP A 126 -25.28 6.08 -9.54
N ILE A 127 -25.28 5.26 -8.48
CA ILE A 127 -24.87 5.66 -7.12
C ILE A 127 -23.37 5.93 -7.16
N LYS A 128 -22.93 7.05 -6.58
CA LYS A 128 -21.53 7.48 -6.64
C LYS A 128 -20.91 7.52 -5.26
N VAL A 129 -19.74 6.91 -5.13
CA VAL A 129 -18.92 6.93 -3.92
C VAL A 129 -17.59 7.58 -4.27
N TRP A 130 -17.35 8.78 -3.75
CA TRP A 130 -16.07 9.47 -3.88
C TRP A 130 -15.21 9.14 -2.66
N GLY A 131 -13.95 8.76 -2.87
CA GLY A 131 -13.08 8.35 -1.76
C GLY A 131 -11.62 8.17 -2.12
N ASP A 132 -10.81 7.96 -1.09
CA ASP A 132 -9.46 7.43 -1.19
C ASP A 132 -9.47 5.97 -0.71
N PHE A 133 -9.47 5.06 -1.69
CA PHE A 133 -9.63 3.63 -1.47
C PHE A 133 -8.25 2.99 -1.42
N TRP A 134 -7.78 2.65 -0.21
CA TRP A 134 -6.49 1.98 -0.03
C TRP A 134 -6.65 0.47 -0.08
N TYR A 135 -5.58 -0.21 -0.50
CA TYR A 135 -5.39 -1.64 -0.29
C TYR A 135 -4.04 -1.86 0.38
N TYR A 136 -4.02 -2.63 1.47
CA TYR A 136 -2.82 -2.94 2.25
C TYR A 136 -2.64 -4.45 2.40
N ASN A 137 -1.44 -4.95 2.11
CA ASN A 137 -1.03 -6.33 2.38
C ASN A 137 -0.19 -6.40 3.66
N TYR A 138 -0.46 -7.44 4.46
CA TYR A 138 0.23 -7.69 5.72
C TYR A 138 0.76 -9.13 5.79
N GLU A 139 1.92 -9.28 6.42
CA GLU A 139 2.43 -10.56 6.93
C GLU A 139 2.17 -10.63 8.45
N LEU A 140 1.90 -11.82 8.97
CA LEU A 140 1.66 -12.03 10.40
C LEU A 140 2.97 -12.34 11.13
N ASN A 141 3.34 -11.49 12.09
CA ASN A 141 4.47 -11.74 12.99
C ASN A 141 3.99 -11.73 14.45
N GLY A 142 3.78 -12.92 15.02
CA GLY A 142 3.20 -13.07 16.36
C GLY A 142 1.76 -12.54 16.40
N ASP A 143 1.52 -11.54 17.24
CA ASP A 143 0.23 -10.85 17.38
C ASP A 143 0.14 -9.56 16.54
N THR A 144 1.12 -9.33 15.65
CA THR A 144 1.30 -8.08 14.91
C THR A 144 1.15 -8.30 13.41
N LEU A 145 0.31 -7.50 12.76
CA LEU A 145 0.26 -7.41 11.29
C LEU A 145 1.31 -6.41 10.79
N GLU A 146 2.31 -6.88 10.06
CA GLU A 146 3.36 -6.03 9.48
C GLU A 146 3.00 -5.68 8.03
N MET A 147 2.83 -4.39 7.72
CA MET A 147 2.52 -3.93 6.36
C MET A 147 3.74 -4.11 5.45
N VAL A 148 3.56 -4.87 4.37
CA VAL A 148 4.63 -5.21 3.41
C VAL A 148 4.45 -4.57 2.03
N SER A 149 3.21 -4.31 1.63
CA SER A 149 2.90 -3.56 0.39
C SER A 149 1.49 -2.96 0.44
N GLY A 150 1.21 -1.99 -0.43
CA GLY A 150 -0.10 -1.36 -0.51
C GLY A 150 -0.06 -0.05 -1.29
N GLY A 151 -1.23 0.54 -1.52
CA GLY A 151 -1.36 1.79 -2.27
C GLY A 151 -2.75 2.42 -2.19
N SER A 152 -2.80 3.69 -2.59
CA SER A 152 -3.98 4.54 -2.68
C SER A 152 -4.56 4.50 -4.09
N PHE A 153 -5.87 4.35 -4.20
CA PHE A 153 -6.63 4.45 -5.44
C PHE A 153 -7.75 5.48 -5.22
N PRO A 154 -7.46 6.78 -5.33
CA PRO A 154 -8.48 7.80 -5.14
C PRO A 154 -9.34 7.95 -6.39
N GLY A 155 -10.63 8.21 -6.22
CA GLY A 155 -11.54 8.38 -7.36
C GLY A 155 -13.03 8.36 -7.01
N CYS A 156 -13.84 8.04 -8.01
CA CYS A 156 -15.28 7.87 -7.91
C CYS A 156 -15.69 6.47 -8.38
N ILE A 157 -16.27 5.66 -7.50
CA ILE A 157 -16.83 4.35 -7.84
C ILE A 157 -18.32 4.49 -8.11
N HIS A 158 -18.76 3.93 -9.23
CA HIS A 158 -20.13 3.95 -9.71
C HIS A 158 -20.78 2.60 -9.44
N ILE A 159 -21.94 2.62 -8.80
CA ILE A 159 -22.62 1.44 -8.29
C ILE A 159 -24.07 1.50 -8.71
N LYS A 160 -24.57 0.38 -9.23
CA LYS A 160 -25.98 0.20 -9.56
C LYS A 160 -26.66 -0.67 -8.50
N SER A 161 -27.82 -0.22 -8.01
CA SER A 161 -28.72 -1.05 -7.23
C SER A 161 -29.54 -1.95 -8.16
N THR A 162 -29.73 -3.21 -7.77
CA THR A 162 -30.46 -4.25 -8.52
C THR A 162 -31.43 -4.98 -7.59
N ASP A 163 -32.35 -5.78 -8.16
CA ASP A 163 -33.24 -6.64 -7.37
C ASP A 163 -32.47 -7.71 -6.54
N GLU A 164 -31.19 -7.96 -6.88
CA GLU A 164 -30.32 -8.96 -6.24
C GLU A 164 -29.29 -8.32 -5.29
N GLY A 165 -29.17 -6.98 -5.24
CA GLY A 165 -28.23 -6.27 -4.38
C GLY A 165 -27.62 -5.03 -5.04
N TYR A 166 -26.29 -5.01 -5.15
CA TYR A 166 -25.51 -3.93 -5.76
C TYR A 166 -24.45 -4.49 -6.72
N GLU A 167 -24.11 -3.74 -7.76
CA GLU A 167 -23.11 -4.08 -8.78
C GLU A 167 -22.24 -2.85 -9.05
N VAL A 168 -20.91 -2.96 -8.96
CA VAL A 168 -20.00 -1.89 -9.39
C VAL A 168 -19.95 -1.87 -10.92
N THR A 169 -20.19 -0.71 -11.52
CA THR A 169 -20.30 -0.54 -12.98
C THR A 169 -19.09 0.17 -13.60
N GLU A 170 -18.45 1.08 -12.86
CA GLU A 170 -17.29 1.86 -13.31
C GLU A 170 -16.48 2.38 -12.11
N PHE A 171 -15.19 2.63 -12.30
CA PHE A 171 -14.32 3.32 -11.34
C PHE A 171 -13.52 4.41 -12.07
N GLU A 172 -13.93 5.67 -11.91
CA GLU A 172 -13.15 6.83 -12.36
C GLU A 172 -11.98 7.05 -11.38
N MET A 173 -10.85 6.38 -11.62
CA MET A 173 -9.61 6.58 -10.87
C MET A 173 -8.91 7.90 -11.23
N VAL A 174 -8.30 8.52 -10.23
CA VAL A 174 -7.36 9.64 -10.39
C VAL A 174 -6.06 9.12 -11.01
N GLU A 175 -5.52 9.85 -11.98
CA GLU A 175 -4.25 9.52 -12.66
C GLU A 175 -3.04 9.85 -11.77
N ASP A 176 -1.85 9.38 -12.11
CA ASP A 176 -0.64 9.62 -11.33
C ASP A 176 0.17 10.86 -11.80
N GLY A 177 1.32 11.10 -11.15
CA GLY A 177 2.31 12.08 -11.61
C GLY A 177 1.78 13.50 -11.81
N SER A 178 1.96 14.04 -13.01
CA SER A 178 1.52 15.39 -13.41
C SER A 178 0.00 15.53 -13.49
N ASP A 179 -0.70 14.43 -13.73
CA ASP A 179 -2.12 14.42 -14.10
C ASP A 179 -3.03 14.12 -12.89
N TYR A 180 -2.45 13.72 -11.75
CA TYR A 180 -3.11 13.58 -10.44
C TYR A 180 -3.97 14.80 -10.06
N THR A 181 -3.38 16.00 -9.99
CA THR A 181 -4.15 17.20 -9.56
C THR A 181 -5.24 17.60 -10.58
N PRO A 182 -4.98 17.63 -11.90
CA PRO A 182 -6.02 17.83 -12.91
C PRO A 182 -7.17 16.82 -12.84
N THR A 183 -6.87 15.52 -12.73
CA THR A 183 -7.90 14.46 -12.73
C THR A 183 -8.66 14.39 -11.42
N ALA A 184 -8.01 14.52 -10.26
CA ALA A 184 -8.69 14.64 -8.98
C ALA A 184 -9.69 15.81 -8.96
N LYS A 185 -9.32 16.98 -9.51
CA LYS A 185 -10.25 18.12 -9.63
C LYS A 185 -11.43 17.84 -10.57
N LYS A 186 -11.22 17.07 -11.64
CA LYS A 186 -12.28 16.64 -12.56
C LYS A 186 -13.25 15.67 -11.88
N ILE A 187 -12.73 14.65 -11.22
CA ILE A 187 -13.50 13.50 -10.68
C ILE A 187 -14.26 13.90 -9.41
N PHE A 188 -13.59 14.54 -8.44
CA PHE A 188 -14.22 14.96 -7.19
C PHE A 188 -15.07 16.23 -7.36
N GLY A 189 -14.71 17.12 -8.29
CA GLY A 189 -15.47 18.33 -8.61
C GLY A 189 -15.77 19.17 -7.36
N LYS A 190 -17.04 19.21 -6.93
CA LYS A 190 -17.49 19.92 -5.72
C LYS A 190 -16.88 19.37 -4.42
N HIS A 191 -16.49 18.10 -4.39
CA HIS A 191 -15.91 17.39 -3.24
C HIS A 191 -14.38 17.49 -3.15
N TYR A 192 -13.71 18.16 -4.11
CA TYR A 192 -12.24 18.19 -4.16
C TYR A 192 -11.60 18.81 -2.91
N ASP A 193 -12.23 19.85 -2.34
CA ASP A 193 -11.76 20.49 -1.10
C ASP A 193 -11.97 19.60 0.14
N GLU A 194 -12.94 18.68 0.11
CA GLU A 194 -13.22 17.72 1.19
C GLU A 194 -12.23 16.55 1.09
N PHE A 195 -12.04 16.01 -0.12
CA PHE A 195 -11.00 15.04 -0.45
C PHE A 195 -9.60 15.52 -0.05
N THR A 196 -9.27 16.78 -0.31
CA THR A 196 -7.95 17.35 0.07
C THR A 196 -7.78 17.37 1.59
N LYS A 197 -8.78 17.85 2.35
CA LYS A 197 -8.74 17.87 3.83
C LYS A 197 -8.65 16.47 4.43
N MET A 198 -9.46 15.52 3.94
CA MET A 198 -9.40 14.12 4.35
C MET A 198 -8.01 13.53 4.10
N ASN A 199 -7.36 13.92 3.00
CA ASN A 199 -6.02 13.44 2.69
C ASN A 199 -4.91 14.06 3.54
N GLU A 200 -5.09 15.29 4.00
CA GLU A 200 -4.21 15.97 4.96
C GLU A 200 -4.41 15.46 6.41
N ASP A 201 -5.58 14.91 6.75
CA ASP A 201 -5.89 14.33 8.07
C ASP A 201 -5.39 12.89 8.21
N THR A 202 -4.08 12.73 8.40
CA THR A 202 -3.44 11.45 8.67
C THR A 202 -3.96 10.78 9.96
N GLU A 203 -4.37 11.54 10.97
CA GLU A 203 -4.86 10.98 12.24
C GLU A 203 -6.23 10.33 12.06
N ALA A 204 -7.14 10.95 11.30
CA ALA A 204 -8.42 10.35 10.96
C ALA A 204 -8.25 9.09 10.10
N LYS A 205 -7.41 9.14 9.05
CA LYS A 205 -7.16 7.98 8.18
C LYS A 205 -6.56 6.78 8.93
N GLU A 206 -5.61 7.02 9.84
CA GLU A 206 -5.01 5.95 10.63
C GLU A 206 -6.00 5.35 11.66
N LYS A 207 -6.94 6.15 12.19
CA LYS A 207 -8.06 5.62 13.00
C LYS A 207 -9.00 4.76 12.17
N THR A 208 -9.38 5.19 10.97
CA THR A 208 -10.19 4.40 10.03
C THR A 208 -9.51 3.07 9.74
N ARG A 209 -8.22 3.09 9.40
CA ARG A 209 -7.39 1.89 9.17
C ARG A 209 -7.35 0.96 10.38
N ALA A 210 -7.04 1.49 11.57
CA ALA A 210 -6.99 0.72 12.81
C ALA A 210 -8.34 0.05 13.13
N GLN A 211 -9.45 0.77 12.93
CA GLN A 211 -10.79 0.25 13.18
C GLN A 211 -11.20 -0.85 12.19
N ILE A 212 -10.86 -0.71 10.92
CA ILE A 212 -11.10 -1.75 9.90
C ILE A 212 -10.34 -3.04 10.23
N ILE A 213 -9.08 -2.93 10.66
CA ILE A 213 -8.27 -4.08 11.07
C ILE A 213 -8.86 -4.71 12.35
N ALA A 214 -9.24 -3.91 13.35
CA ALA A 214 -9.89 -4.41 14.57
C ALA A 214 -11.19 -5.18 14.26
N ASN A 215 -12.03 -4.63 13.38
CA ASN A 215 -13.28 -5.25 12.95
C ASN A 215 -13.04 -6.58 12.22
N TYR A 216 -12.01 -6.67 11.37
CA TYR A 216 -11.59 -7.92 10.73
C TYR A 216 -11.08 -8.97 11.74
N VAL A 217 -10.24 -8.54 12.70
CA VAL A 217 -9.69 -9.39 13.77
C VAL A 217 -10.80 -9.98 14.63
N ALA A 218 -11.74 -9.14 15.07
CA ALA A 218 -12.89 -9.55 15.88
C ALA A 218 -13.82 -10.52 15.12
N ALA A 219 -14.20 -10.20 13.88
CA ALA A 219 -15.06 -11.04 13.05
C ALA A 219 -14.48 -12.45 12.82
N ASN A 220 -13.15 -12.56 12.74
CA ASN A 220 -12.43 -13.81 12.51
C ASN A 220 -11.92 -14.50 13.79
N ASN A 221 -12.18 -13.93 14.99
CA ASN A 221 -11.71 -14.43 16.28
C ASN A 221 -10.18 -14.62 16.34
N LEU A 222 -9.42 -13.65 15.81
CA LEU A 222 -7.96 -13.69 15.75
C LEU A 222 -7.33 -13.08 17.01
N GLU A 223 -6.15 -13.57 17.42
CA GLU A 223 -5.41 -13.08 18.61
C GLU A 223 -4.48 -11.88 18.32
N ILE A 224 -4.67 -11.21 17.18
CA ILE A 224 -3.88 -10.06 16.73
C ILE A 224 -4.24 -8.84 17.58
N THR A 225 -3.25 -8.12 18.13
CA THR A 225 -3.49 -6.96 19.01
C THR A 225 -3.07 -5.62 18.41
N GLN A 226 -2.26 -5.64 17.35
CA GLN A 226 -1.63 -4.46 16.78
C GLN A 226 -1.23 -4.66 15.31
N TYR A 227 -0.92 -3.56 14.62
CA TYR A 227 -0.32 -3.55 13.30
C TYR A 227 0.82 -2.54 13.25
N LYS A 228 1.69 -2.59 12.25
CA LYS A 228 2.74 -1.58 12.06
C LYS A 228 3.14 -1.43 10.59
N ASP A 229 3.66 -0.24 10.27
CA ASP A 229 4.36 0.02 9.01
C ASP A 229 5.88 -0.11 9.20
N TYR A 230 6.61 -0.40 8.12
CA TYR A 230 8.05 -0.58 8.18
C TYR A 230 8.77 0.66 8.75
N GLY A 231 9.54 0.46 9.82
CA GLY A 231 10.31 1.52 10.49
C GLY A 231 9.51 2.37 11.49
N TRP A 232 8.24 2.04 11.75
CA TRP A 232 7.38 2.72 12.72
C TRP A 232 7.09 1.85 13.95
N GLU A 233 6.71 2.49 15.05
CA GLU A 233 6.23 1.81 16.26
C GLU A 233 4.85 1.16 16.02
N PRO A 234 4.54 -0.01 16.64
CA PRO A 234 3.24 -0.65 16.48
C PRO A 234 2.06 0.19 16.98
N VAL A 235 1.00 0.21 16.18
CA VAL A 235 -0.30 0.82 16.49
C VAL A 235 -1.22 -0.26 17.04
N LYS A 236 -1.69 -0.06 18.28
CA LYS A 236 -2.65 -0.97 18.92
C LYS A 236 -4.02 -0.84 18.29
N LEU A 237 -4.70 -1.98 18.13
CA LEU A 237 -6.07 -2.02 17.66
C LEU A 237 -7.03 -1.44 18.72
N PRO A 238 -8.04 -0.65 18.31
CA PRO A 238 -9.15 -0.26 19.18
C PRO A 238 -10.09 -1.44 19.46
N GLU A 239 -11.08 -1.21 20.32
CA GLU A 239 -12.27 -2.08 20.44
C GLU A 239 -13.05 -2.07 19.12
N GLU A 240 -13.66 -3.20 18.75
CA GLU A 240 -14.43 -3.34 17.52
C GLU A 240 -15.73 -2.52 17.52
N ASN A 241 -16.20 -2.12 16.33
CA ASN A 241 -17.44 -1.36 16.16
C ASN A 241 -18.24 -1.79 14.90
N ILE A 242 -18.15 -3.08 14.57
CA ILE A 242 -18.67 -3.70 13.33
C ILE A 242 -20.09 -3.22 12.97
N ASP A 243 -21.04 -3.25 13.92
CA ASP A 243 -22.45 -2.91 13.70
C ASP A 243 -22.74 -1.41 13.45
N SER A 244 -21.74 -0.53 13.61
CA SER A 244 -21.92 0.92 13.52
C SER A 244 -20.85 1.65 12.69
N PHE A 245 -19.89 0.93 12.10
CA PHE A 245 -18.68 1.54 11.53
C PHE A 245 -18.97 2.60 10.46
N TYR A 246 -19.93 2.33 9.56
CA TYR A 246 -20.39 3.29 8.55
C TYR A 246 -21.78 3.87 8.82
N SER A 247 -22.43 3.51 9.93
CA SER A 247 -23.77 4.01 10.28
C SER A 247 -23.79 5.48 10.72
N THR A 248 -22.66 6.19 10.60
CA THR A 248 -22.49 7.60 10.97
C THR A 248 -22.06 8.48 9.79
N LEU A 249 -22.22 8.00 8.55
CA LEU A 249 -21.98 8.79 7.32
C LEU A 249 -23.22 9.60 6.85
N ASP A 250 -24.34 9.52 7.58
CA ASP A 250 -25.60 10.27 7.37
C ASP A 250 -25.60 11.72 7.92
#